data_AF-A0A7V8D8Q2-F1
#
_entry.id   AF-A0A7V8D8Q2-F1
#
_cell.length_a   1.000
_cell.length_b   1.000
_cell.length_c   1.000
_cell.angle_alpha   90.00
_cell.angle_beta   90.00
_cell.angle_gamma   90.00
#
_symmetry.space_group_name_H-M   'P 1'
#
loop_
_entity.id
_entity.type
_entity.pdbx_description
1 polymer ?
#
loop_
_entity_poly.entity_id
_entity_poly.type
_entity_poly.pdbx_seq_one_letter_code
_entity_poly.pdbx_strand_id
1 'polypeptide(L)' 'MTGFDVLVLIIVGVSALLAFARGFVREFLSMTALGIGILAVLWGLPVFREPVRGMIEPGWIADTATVIGLFLLVYIA' A
#
# COMPACT_ATOMS: atom_id res chain seq x y z
N MET A 1 -41.58 -2.79 18.95
CA MET A 1 -40.79 -2.14 17.89
C MET A 1 -41.77 -1.65 16.85
N THR A 2 -41.76 -0.35 16.59
CA THR A 2 -42.59 0.27 15.56
C THR A 2 -41.99 0.01 14.19
N GLY A 3 -42.78 0.17 13.12
CA GLY A 3 -42.25 0.07 11.74
C GLY A 3 -41.13 1.08 11.46
N PHE A 4 -41.13 2.21 12.18
CA PHE A 4 -40.06 3.20 12.15
C PHE A 4 -38.75 2.64 12.74
N ASP A 5 -38.81 1.96 13.90
CA ASP A 5 -37.63 1.37 14.54
C ASP A 5 -36.95 0.35 13.61
N VAL A 6 -37.74 -0.47 12.92
CA VAL A 6 -37.25 -1.46 11.96
C VAL A 6 -36.56 -0.79 10.78
N LEU A 7 -37.18 0.26 10.23
CA LEU A 7 -36.61 1.01 9.10
C LEU A 7 -35.29 1.68 9.47
N VAL A 8 -35.19 2.28 10.67
CA VAL A 8 -33.94 2.85 11.19
C VAL A 8 -32.86 1.78 11.32
N LEU A 9 -33.18 0.61 11.87
CA LEU A 9 -32.21 -0.49 12.00
C LEU A 9 -31.69 -0.97 10.65
N ILE A 10 -32.54 -1.03 9.61
CA ILE A 10 -32.10 -1.38 8.26
C ILE A 10 -31.11 -0.34 7.73
N ILE A 11 -31.43 0.95 7.85
CA ILE A 11 -30.55 2.03 7.38
C ILE A 11 -29.21 2.00 8.11
N VAL A 12 -29.24 1.84 9.43
CA VAL A 12 -28.03 1.74 10.26
C VAL A 12 -27.22 0.50 9.90
N GLY A 13 -27.88 -0.65 9.70
CA GLY A 13 -27.24 -1.90 9.30
C GLY A 13 -26.51 -1.78 7.97
N VAL A 14 -27.17 -1.23 6.94
CA VAL A 14 -26.54 -0.96 5.63
C VAL A 14 -25.39 0.03 5.77
N SER A 15 -25.56 1.09 6.55
CA SER A 15 -24.51 2.09 6.79
C SER A 15 -23.28 1.48 7.47
N ALA A 16 -23.49 0.58 8.43
CA ALA A 16 -22.43 -0.13 9.13
C ALA A 16 -21.67 -1.06 8.17
N LEU A 17 -22.38 -1.80 7.31
CA LEU A 17 -21.76 -2.65 6.29
C LEU A 17 -20.92 -1.84 5.30
N LEU A 18 -21.43 -0.68 4.84
CA LEU A 18 -20.67 0.20 3.94
C LEU A 18 -19.45 0.81 4.64
N ALA A 19 -19.58 1.20 5.91
CA ALA A 19 -18.45 1.70 6.69
C ALA A 19 -17.37 0.62 6.88
N PHE A 20 -17.78 -0.61 7.20
CA PHE A 20 -16.89 -1.76 7.31
C PHE A 20 -16.18 -2.09 6.00
N ALA A 21 -16.92 -2.18 4.89
CA ALA A 21 -16.36 -2.47 3.58
C ALA A 21 -15.31 -1.42 3.16
N ARG A 22 -15.58 -0.13 3.41
CA ARG A 22 -14.61 0.95 3.15
C ARG A 22 -13.34 0.81 3.99
N GLY A 23 -13.48 0.49 5.27
CA GLY A 23 -12.34 0.25 6.16
C GLY A 23 -11.50 -0.95 5.69
N PHE A 24 -12.17 -2.04 5.33
CA PHE A 24 -11.54 -3.25 4.83
C PHE A 24 -10.81 -3.01 3.51
N VAL A 25 -11.45 -2.38 2.53
CA VAL A 25 -10.83 -2.08 1.23
C VAL A 25 -9.61 -1.17 1.41
N ARG A 26 -9.69 -0.17 2.28
CA ARG A 26 -8.54 0.71 2.59
C ARG A 26 -7.36 -0.09 3.14
N GLU A 27 -7.61 -0.98 4.09
CA GLU A 27 -6.56 -1.78 4.70
C GLU A 27 -5.99 -2.82 3.73
N PHE A 28 -6.87 -3.48 2.97
CA PHE A 28 -6.46 -4.42 1.94
C PHE A 28 -5.57 -3.74 0.89
N LEU A 29 -5.98 -2.57 0.38
CA LEU A 29 -5.16 -1.80 -0.55
C LEU A 29 -3.80 -1.43 0.05
N SER A 30 -3.76 -0.96 1.30
CA SER A 30 -2.51 -0.66 2.01
C SER A 30 -1.58 -1.87 2.09
N MET A 31 -2.10 -3.04 2.47
CA MET A 31 -1.34 -4.28 2.52
C MET A 31 -0.86 -4.73 1.13
N THR A 32 -1.71 -4.62 0.11
CA THR A 32 -1.31 -4.96 -1.27
C THR A 32 -0.25 -4.01 -1.81
N ALA A 33 -0.35 -2.71 -1.56
CA ALA A 33 0.65 -1.73 -1.96
C ALA A 33 2.00 -2.01 -1.29
N LEU A 34 1.98 -2.38 0.00
CA LEU A 34 3.19 -2.80 0.71
C LEU A 34 3.80 -4.06 0.08
N GLY A 35 2.98 -5.06 -0.24
CA GLY A 35 3.43 -6.28 -0.93
C GLY A 35 4.03 -5.99 -2.30
N ILE A 36 3.37 -5.18 -3.12
CA ILE A 36 3.84 -4.79 -4.45
C ILE A 36 5.13 -3.97 -4.36
N GLY A 37 5.26 -3.05 -3.38
CA GLY A 37 6.48 -2.29 -3.13
C GLY A 37 7.67 -3.19 -2.79
N ILE A 38 7.47 -4.22 -1.96
CA ILE A 38 8.52 -5.22 -1.66
C ILE A 38 8.92 -5.97 -2.93
N LEU A 39 7.94 -6.45 -3.70
CA LEU A 39 8.20 -7.16 -4.96
C LEU A 39 8.96 -6.29 -5.97
N ALA A 40 8.64 -5.00 -6.04
CA ALA A 40 9.35 -4.04 -6.88
C ALA A 40 10.82 -3.87 -6.47
N VAL A 41 11.13 -3.88 -5.17
CA VAL A 41 12.52 -3.89 -4.72
C VAL A 41 13.21 -5.19 -5.11
N LEU A 42 12.59 -6.34 -4.83
CA LEU A 42 13.20 -7.65 -5.09
C LEU A 42 13.56 -7.84 -6.57
N TRP A 43 12.69 -7.40 -7.48
CA TRP A 43 12.94 -7.51 -8.92
C TRP A 43 13.64 -6.31 -9.53
N GLY A 44 13.44 -5.11 -8.99
CA GLY A 44 14.03 -3.87 -9.50
C GLY A 44 15.47 -3.66 -9.06
N LEU A 45 15.85 -4.04 -7.84
CA LEU A 45 17.20 -3.86 -7.32
C LEU A 45 18.30 -4.40 -8.25
N PRO A 46 18.26 -5.65 -8.76
CA PRO A 46 19.31 -6.13 -9.66
C PRO A 46 19.43 -5.33 -10.97
N VAL A 47 18.36 -4.67 -11.40
CA VAL A 47 18.35 -3.84 -12.62
C VAL A 47 18.93 -2.45 -12.35
N PHE A 48 18.57 -1.84 -11.22
CA PHE A 48 18.93 -0.45 -10.92
C PHE A 48 20.22 -0.29 -10.09
N ARG A 49 20.76 -1.38 -9.55
CA ARG A 49 21.95 -1.35 -8.69
C ARG A 49 23.19 -0.74 -9.37
N GLU A 50 23.55 -1.23 -10.54
CA GLU A 50 24.76 -0.76 -11.25
C GLU A 50 24.64 0.71 -11.70
N PRO A 51 23.52 1.15 -12.34
CA PRO A 51 23.32 2.55 -12.65
C PRO A 51 23.44 3.49 -11.45
N VAL A 52 22.84 3.13 -10.31
CA VAL A 52 22.82 4.01 -9.12
C VAL A 52 24.18 4.04 -8.43
N ARG A 53 24.92 2.92 -8.40
CA ARG A 53 26.30 2.88 -7.90
C ARG A 53 27.27 3.72 -8.72
N GLY A 54 27.01 3.90 -10.01
CA GLY A 54 27.77 4.83 -10.86
C GLY A 54 27.54 6.31 -10.51
N MET A 55 26.50 6.63 -9.75
CA MET A 55 26.15 8.01 -9.36
C MET A 55 26.47 8.32 -7.90
N ILE A 56 26.51 7.31 -7.03
CA ILE A 56 26.66 7.47 -5.57
C ILE A 56 27.81 6.58 -5.08
N GLU A 57 28.89 7.22 -4.65
CA GLU A 57 29.90 6.60 -3.77
C GLU A 57 29.55 6.99 -2.32
N PRO A 58 29.62 6.07 -1.33
CA PRO A 58 30.01 4.66 -1.38
C PRO A 58 28.87 3.68 -1.71
N GLY A 59 29.22 2.50 -2.24
CA GLY A 59 28.27 1.54 -2.84
C GLY A 59 27.19 0.98 -1.90
N TRP A 60 27.39 0.99 -0.58
CA TRP A 60 26.34 0.58 0.37
C TRP A 60 25.23 1.63 0.47
N ILE A 61 25.57 2.93 0.36
CA ILE A 61 24.59 4.02 0.34
C ILE A 61 23.78 3.95 -0.96
N ALA A 62 24.44 3.68 -2.09
CA ALA A 62 23.78 3.49 -3.37
C ALA A 62 22.76 2.34 -3.34
N ASP A 63 23.12 1.20 -2.75
CA ASP A 63 22.22 0.06 -2.59
C ASP A 63 21.01 0.42 -1.72
N THR A 64 21.23 1.05 -0.56
CA THR A 64 20.15 1.47 0.34
C THR A 64 19.24 2.51 -0.31
N ALA A 65 19.80 3.49 -1.02
CA ALA A 65 19.04 4.50 -1.75
C ALA A 65 18.19 3.87 -2.86
N THR A 66 18.72 2.86 -3.57
CA THR A 66 17.99 2.14 -4.61
C THR A 66 16.81 1.36 -4.02
N VAL A 67 17.02 0.65 -2.90
CA VAL A 67 15.96 -0.08 -2.19
C VAL A 67 14.85 0.86 -1.72
N ILE A 68 15.21 1.94 -1.02
CA ILE A 68 14.24 2.90 -0.49
C ILE A 68 13.51 3.61 -1.64
N GLY A 69 14.24 4.02 -2.67
CA GLY A 69 13.70 4.70 -3.84
C GLY A 69 12.67 3.85 -4.58
N LEU A 70 13.01 2.59 -4.91
CA LEU A 70 12.10 1.65 -5.57
C LEU A 70 10.86 1.36 -4.72
N PHE A 71 11.05 1.11 -3.42
CA PHE A 71 9.94 0.82 -2.53
C PHE A 71 8.97 2.01 -2.46
N LEU A 72 9.47 3.22 -2.18
CA LEU A 72 8.63 4.40 -2.02
C LEU A 72 7.96 4.82 -3.32
N LEU A 73 8.66 4.74 -4.45
CA LEU A 73 8.11 5.08 -5.76
C LEU A 73 6.89 4.21 -6.06
N VAL A 74 6.99 2.91 -5.80
CA VAL A 74 5.90 1.97 -6.08
C VAL A 74 4.83 1.98 -5.00
N TYR A 75 5.19 2.20 -3.73
CA TYR A 75 4.24 2.25 -2.61
C TYR A 75 3.33 3.48 -2.65
N ILE A 76 3.81 4.61 -3.21
CA ILE A 76 3.07 5.88 -3.28
C ILE A 76 2.28 6.03 -4.59
N ALA A 77 2.68 5.33 -5.65
CA ALA A 77 2.01 5.34 -6.96
C ALA A 77 0.60 4.74 -6.90
#